data_AF-A0A8T3YHK6-F1
#
_entry.id   AF-A0A8T3YHK6-F1
#
_cell.length_a   1.000
_cell.length_b   1.000
_cell.length_c   1.000
_cell.angle_alpha   90.00
_cell.angle_beta   90.00
_cell.angle_gamma   90.00
#
_symmetry.space_group_name_H-M   'P 1'
#
loop_
_entity.id
_entity.type
_entity.pdbx_description
1 polymer ?
#
loop_
_entity_poly.entity_id
_entity_poly.type
_entity_poly.pdbx_seq_one_letter_code
_entity_poly.pdbx_strand_id
1 'polypeptide(L)'
;MMPLRSFGACLREGTARRQSPDKLRARSLVREAEESYGVLLAFAEKMEVTDAHANYLIKNAYDILMELVRAKMLADGFSATGKAPMRLKCPTLP
;
A
#
# COMPACT_ATOMS: atom_id res chain seq x y z
N MET A 1 -12.23 -8.44 -15.66
CA MET A 1 -12.02 -7.60 -14.45
C MET A 1 -12.53 -8.37 -13.24
N MET A 2 -11.71 -8.57 -12.20
CA MET A 2 -12.22 -9.11 -10.93
C MET A 2 -12.93 -8.00 -10.14
N PRO A 3 -14.04 -8.29 -9.46
CA PRO A 3 -14.81 -7.30 -8.70
C PRO A 3 -13.98 -6.76 -7.53
N LEU A 4 -13.99 -5.43 -7.37
CA LEU A 4 -13.48 -4.75 -6.17
C LEU A 4 -14.24 -5.25 -4.94
N ARG A 5 -13.53 -5.85 -3.99
CA ARG A 5 -14.11 -6.35 -2.75
C ARG A 5 -14.21 -5.22 -1.73
N SER A 6 -15.24 -5.24 -0.89
CA SER A 6 -15.33 -4.32 0.24
C SER A 6 -14.36 -4.76 1.34
N PHE A 7 -13.87 -3.80 2.13
CA PHE A 7 -13.04 -4.10 3.29
C PHE A 7 -13.73 -5.07 4.28
N GLY A 8 -15.05 -4.95 4.44
CA GLY A 8 -15.85 -5.88 5.23
C GLY A 8 -15.84 -7.31 4.69
N ALA A 9 -15.82 -7.51 3.36
CA ALA A 9 -15.65 -8.84 2.77
C ALA A 9 -14.26 -9.41 3.08
N CYS A 10 -13.22 -8.58 3.01
CA CYS A 10 -11.86 -8.99 3.33
C CYS A 10 -11.65 -9.38 4.80
N LEU A 11 -12.37 -8.75 5.74
CA LEU A 11 -12.38 -9.14 7.15
C LEU A 11 -13.03 -10.53 7.34
N ARG A 12 -14.13 -10.80 6.64
CA ARG A 12 -14.84 -12.09 6.71
C ARG A 12 -14.05 -13.25 6.11
N GLU A 13 -13.32 -12.99 5.03
CA GLU A 13 -12.48 -13.98 4.34
C GLU A 13 -11.13 -14.23 5.05
N GLY A 14 -10.81 -13.45 6.08
CA GLY A 14 -9.57 -13.57 6.84
C GLY A 14 -8.34 -12.96 6.15
N THR A 15 -8.53 -12.27 5.01
CA THR A 15 -7.47 -11.53 4.31
C THR A 15 -7.02 -10.31 5.13
N ALA A 16 -7.94 -9.67 5.86
CA ALA A 16 -7.61 -8.69 6.90
C ALA A 16 -8.00 -9.26 8.26
N ARG A 17 -7.18 -9.00 9.27
CA ARG A 17 -7.45 -9.35 10.66
C ARG A 17 -7.45 -8.09 11.50
N ARG A 18 -8.32 -8.07 12.52
CA ARG A 18 -8.25 -7.05 13.57
C ARG A 18 -7.04 -7.33 14.45
N GLN A 19 -6.36 -6.28 14.85
CA GLN A 19 -5.29 -6.29 15.82
C GLN A 19 -5.35 -5.01 16.66
N SER A 20 -4.51 -4.92 17.69
CA SER A 20 -4.33 -3.66 18.40
C SER A 20 -3.74 -2.60 17.45
N PRO A 21 -4.25 -1.37 17.46
CA PRO A 21 -3.65 -0.26 16.71
C PRO A 21 -2.16 -0.12 17.03
N ASP A 22 -1.33 -0.10 16.00
CA ASP A 22 0.12 0.11 16.12
C ASP A 22 0.51 1.41 15.44
N LYS A 23 0.36 2.50 16.19
CA LYS A 23 0.62 3.86 15.70
C LYS A 23 2.12 4.12 15.47
N LEU A 24 3.00 3.44 16.21
CA LEU A 24 4.44 3.60 16.06
C LEU A 24 4.88 2.96 14.75
N ARG A 25 4.50 1.71 14.49
CA ARG A 25 4.83 1.04 13.23
C ARG A 25 4.18 1.71 12.03
N ALA A 26 2.94 2.20 12.17
CA ALA A 26 2.29 2.98 11.12
C ALA A 26 3.10 4.22 10.73
N ARG A 27 3.59 4.99 11.71
CA ARG A 27 4.43 6.17 11.43
C ARG A 27 5.75 5.81 10.76
N SER A 28 6.41 4.73 11.19
CA SER A 28 7.64 4.26 10.54
C SER A 28 7.40 3.91 9.07
N LEU A 29 6.33 3.18 8.76
CA LEU A 29 5.99 2.82 7.38
C LEU A 29 5.63 4.03 6.51
N VAL A 30 4.94 5.04 7.06
CA VAL A 30 4.70 6.29 6.31
C VAL A 30 6.02 6.95 5.94
N ARG A 31 6.96 7.04 6.89
CA ARG A 31 8.28 7.61 6.63
C ARG A 31 9.08 6.80 5.60
N GLU A 32 9.09 5.47 5.72
CA GLU A 32 9.75 4.56 4.76
C GLU A 32 9.16 4.75 3.33
N ALA A 33 7.84 4.91 3.23
CA ALA A 33 7.16 5.17 1.96
C ALA A 33 7.47 6.56 1.37
N GLU A 34 7.56 7.60 2.21
CA GLU A 34 7.94 8.96 1.80
C GLU A 34 9.38 9.02 1.27
N GLU A 35 10.32 8.36 1.96
CA GLU A 35 11.71 8.24 1.54
C GLU A 35 11.79 7.50 0.19
N SER A 36 11.06 6.40 0.04
CA SER A 36 10.98 5.62 -1.22
C SER A 36 10.37 6.42 -2.37
N TYR A 37 9.33 7.23 -2.08
CA TYR A 37 8.73 8.13 -3.07
C TYR A 37 9.72 9.19 -3.55
N GLY A 38 10.50 9.79 -2.65
CA GLY A 38 11.55 10.74 -3.02
C GLY A 38 12.58 10.14 -3.98
N VAL A 39 13.00 8.89 -3.74
CA VAL A 39 13.91 8.17 -4.64
C VAL A 39 13.25 7.89 -6.00
N LEU A 40 12.01 7.42 -6.01
CA LEU A 40 11.27 7.13 -7.24
C LEU A 40 11.08 8.39 -8.09
N LEU A 41 10.75 9.52 -7.46
CA LEU A 41 10.59 10.80 -8.13
C LEU A 41 11.91 11.27 -8.74
N ALA A 42 13.00 11.22 -7.97
CA ALA A 42 14.33 11.58 -8.48
C ALA A 42 14.76 10.69 -9.67
N PHE A 43 14.38 9.41 -9.67
CA PHE A 43 14.62 8.52 -10.80
C PHE A 43 13.77 8.90 -12.01
N ALA A 44 12.48 9.17 -11.81
CA ALA A 44 11.55 9.55 -12.88
C ALA A 44 11.91 10.91 -13.53
N GLU A 45 12.45 11.85 -12.75
CA GLU A 45 12.87 13.16 -13.25
C GLU A 45 14.21 13.12 -14.00
N LYS A 46 15.15 12.25 -13.58
CA LYS A 46 16.52 12.21 -14.12
C LYS A 46 16.72 11.19 -15.23
N MET A 47 15.86 10.17 -15.33
CA MET A 47 15.98 9.11 -16.31
C MET A 47 14.81 9.15 -17.29
N GLU A 48 15.11 9.15 -18.59
CA GLU A 48 14.09 8.95 -19.62
C GLU A 48 13.42 7.60 -19.43
N VAL A 49 12.09 7.58 -19.31
CA VAL A 49 11.32 6.34 -19.18
C VAL A 49 11.37 5.54 -20.48
N THR A 50 12.08 4.41 -20.47
CA THR A 50 12.08 3.43 -21.56
C THR A 50 11.28 2.19 -21.19
N ASP A 51 10.88 1.42 -22.20
CA ASP A 51 10.17 0.15 -22.01
C ASP A 51 10.91 -0.84 -21.10
N ALA A 52 12.25 -0.76 -21.07
CA ALA A 52 13.09 -1.64 -20.25
C ALA A 52 12.87 -1.43 -18.74
N HIS A 53 12.49 -0.23 -18.31
CA HIS A 53 12.30 0.09 -16.88
C HIS A 53 10.95 0.72 -16.53
N ALA A 54 10.04 0.87 -17.51
CA ALA A 54 8.67 1.29 -17.26
C ALA A 54 7.98 0.37 -16.22
N ASN A 55 8.14 -0.95 -16.36
CA ASN A 55 7.60 -1.91 -15.39
C ASN A 55 8.21 -1.78 -13.99
N TYR A 56 9.49 -1.41 -13.91
CA TYR A 56 10.17 -1.18 -12.64
C TYR A 56 9.57 0.04 -11.92
N LEU A 57 9.39 1.15 -12.64
CA LEU A 57 8.75 2.35 -12.09
C LEU A 57 7.33 2.07 -11.57
N ILE A 58 6.51 1.38 -12.36
CA ILE A 58 5.14 1.02 -11.97
C ILE A 58 5.14 0.14 -10.72
N LYS A 59 6.02 -0.86 -10.67
CA LYS A 59 6.14 -1.75 -9.51
C LYS A 59 6.50 -0.98 -8.25
N ASN A 60 7.51 -0.10 -8.30
CA ASN A 60 7.89 0.71 -7.14
C ASN A 60 6.77 1.64 -6.69
N ALA A 61 6.08 2.29 -7.63
CA ALA A 61 4.91 3.12 -7.30
C ALA A 61 3.82 2.30 -6.60
N TYR A 62 3.54 1.09 -7.09
CA TYR A 62 2.59 0.19 -6.47
C TYR A 62 3.03 -0.24 -5.06
N ASP A 63 4.30 -0.58 -4.87
CA ASP A 63 4.82 -1.03 -3.58
C ASP A 63 4.73 0.09 -2.53
N ILE A 64 5.06 1.34 -2.90
CA ILE A 64 4.89 2.54 -2.05
C ILE A 64 3.42 2.74 -1.66
N LEU A 65 2.50 2.65 -2.63
CA LEU A 65 1.06 2.76 -2.35
C LEU A 65 0.59 1.67 -1.39
N MET A 66 1.05 0.44 -1.58
CA MET A 66 0.71 -0.68 -0.71
C MET A 66 1.29 -0.51 0.70
N GLU A 67 2.44 0.11 0.84
CA GLU A 67 3.04 0.45 2.12
C GLU A 67 2.20 1.47 2.90
N LEU A 68 1.77 2.54 2.24
CA LEU A 68 0.87 3.53 2.83
C LEU A 68 -0.48 2.92 3.24
N VAL A 69 -1.03 2.03 2.42
CA VAL A 69 -2.26 1.28 2.77
C VAL A 69 -2.04 0.44 4.02
N ARG A 70 -0.92 -0.27 4.15
CA ARG A 70 -0.59 -1.04 5.36
C ARG A 70 -0.40 -0.14 6.57
N ALA A 71 0.24 1.01 6.41
CA ALA A 71 0.41 1.96 7.50
C ALA A 71 -0.95 2.44 8.03
N LYS A 72 -1.89 2.78 7.13
CA LYS A 72 -3.27 3.13 7.52
C LYS A 72 -3.98 1.98 8.22
N MET A 73 -3.88 0.76 7.68
CA MET A 73 -4.46 -0.42 8.32
C MET A 73 -3.93 -0.60 9.75
N LEU A 74 -2.62 -0.51 9.97
CA LEU A 74 -2.01 -0.65 11.30
C LEU A 74 -2.49 0.44 12.26
N ALA A 75 -2.59 1.68 11.79
CA ALA A 75 -3.10 2.81 12.58
C ALA A 75 -4.55 2.59 13.04
N ASP A 76 -5.36 1.97 12.18
CA ASP A 76 -6.77 1.66 12.42
C ASP A 76 -6.98 0.33 13.18
N GLY A 77 -5.91 -0.41 13.51
CA GLY A 77 -6.00 -1.70 14.22
C GLY A 77 -6.30 -2.89 13.32
N PHE A 78 -5.74 -2.91 12.11
CA PHE A 78 -5.87 -4.00 11.15
C PHE A 78 -4.51 -4.45 10.62
N SER A 79 -4.40 -5.73 10.32
CA SER A 79 -3.28 -6.30 9.56
C SER A 79 -3.78 -7.12 8.38
N ALA A 80 -3.01 -7.12 7.30
CA ALA A 80 -3.26 -8.01 6.16
C ALA A 80 -2.53 -9.34 6.38
N THR A 81 -3.21 -10.46 6.14
CA THR A 81 -2.54 -11.77 6.03
C THR A 81 -2.08 -11.98 4.60
N GLY A 82 -0.90 -12.56 4.40
CA GLY A 82 -0.23 -12.69 3.09
C GLY A 82 -0.93 -13.56 2.02
N LYS A 83 -2.25 -13.80 2.12
CA LYS A 83 -3.03 -14.45 1.07
C LYS A 83 -3.43 -13.43 0.01
N ALA A 84 -2.58 -13.36 -1.04
CA ALA A 84 -2.76 -12.59 -2.28
C ALA A 84 -2.85 -11.04 -2.12
N PRO A 85 -2.44 -10.26 -3.15
CA PRO A 85 -2.46 -8.80 -3.07
C PRO A 85 -3.87 -8.27 -2.86
N MET A 86 -4.05 -7.59 -1.73
CA MET A 86 -5.32 -7.04 -1.29
C MET A 86 -5.60 -5.74 -2.05
N ARG A 87 -6.58 -5.74 -2.97
CA ARG A 87 -7.06 -4.50 -3.61
C ARG A 87 -8.20 -3.92 -2.80
N LEU A 88 -7.89 -2.98 -1.91
CA LEU A 88 -8.85 -2.27 -1.07
C LEU A 88 -9.42 -1.05 -1.80
N LYS A 89 -10.74 -0.87 -1.73
CA LYS A 89 -11.38 0.41 -2.03
C LYS A 89 -11.25 1.27 -0.77
N CYS A 90 -10.48 2.36 -0.83
CA CYS A 90 -10.43 3.34 0.26
C CYS A 90 -11.86 3.84 0.53
N PRO A 91 -12.38 3.76 1.77
CA PRO A 91 -13.56 4.52 2.10
C PRO A 91 -13.17 6.00 1.99
N THR A 92 -13.88 6.74 1.15
CA THR A 92 -13.78 8.20 1.10
C THR A 92 -13.98 8.73 2.51
N LEU A 93 -13.00 9.50 3.00
CA LEU A 93 -13.17 10.30 4.21
C LEU A 93 -14.38 11.23 3.99
N PRO A 94 -15.27 11.38 4.99
CA PRO A 94 -16.36 12.35 4.94
C PRO A 94 -15.83 13.79 4.83
#